data_AF-A0A2V7RNM8-F1
#
_entry.id   AF-A0A2V7RNM8-F1
#
_cell.length_a   1.000
_cell.length_b   1.000
_cell.length_c   1.000
_cell.angle_alpha   90.00
_cell.angle_beta   90.00
_cell.angle_gamma   90.00
#
_symmetry.space_group_name_H-M   'P 1'
#
loop_
_entity.id
_entity.type
_entity.pdbx_description
1 polymer ?
#
loop_
_entity_poly.entity_id
_entity_poly.type
_entity_poly.pdbx_seq_one_letter_code
_entity_poly.pdbx_strand_id
1 'polypeptide(L)'
;LRITGTARRRANRAVWTARVTLGSSVFSFMVAGLVLYRSLVYLTNKARPSFDLFPHPLQSGQLPIISAPGIFPAGFACTSDPAVSCAERFFVALIAQGATSGLIIAVLGLTAVVVLISWFIALIAFTAVRKPDPEKWNARRLGLWMTDGFWWLRVAGTWLALSVLLAVLVGALFNLSPSFQGWAASHAGHWLATKMTPEWTQHAIDTVTFAVLASAATAGAARLRLETLAKRARPAVGVVLDVDNYLRETPIAGTPRARIAERFVSLLRYVREKGFDRVIIVSHSQGTVITADLLRFLNYGVPEASRDHQLVTDLRCRLVTMGSPLRQLYGANFPHLYGWVNASDPSPEEEKERKENPLRTRELPAIASRCPDPNELRVECWVNLYTSGDYVGRNLWCDDDWNGVWERRMADQAIGGDRRRERCLGAGTHTHYWESVDVAEELDQLIATPSAMEQAALAYRLGGDGGGQSRVTPS
;
A
#
# COMPACT_ATOMS: atom_id res chain seq x y z
N LEU A 1 -21.85 -17.23 18.59
CA LEU A 1 -21.56 -17.04 17.15
C LEU A 1 -20.19 -17.62 16.84
N ARG A 2 -20.11 -18.81 16.22
CA ARG A 2 -18.83 -19.36 15.74
C ARG A 2 -18.39 -18.54 14.53
N ILE A 3 -17.36 -17.73 14.70
CA ILE A 3 -16.73 -17.00 13.60
C ILE A 3 -16.19 -18.06 12.63
N THR A 4 -16.68 -18.07 11.39
CA THR A 4 -16.17 -18.95 10.34
C THR A 4 -14.67 -18.69 10.12
N GLY A 5 -13.90 -19.69 9.71
CA GLY A 5 -12.45 -19.53 9.59
C GLY A 5 -12.01 -18.49 8.53
N THR A 6 -12.85 -18.20 7.54
CA THR A 6 -12.63 -17.11 6.56
C THR A 6 -12.78 -15.72 7.20
N ALA A 7 -13.81 -15.51 8.01
CA ALA A 7 -14.00 -14.25 8.75
C ALA A 7 -12.85 -13.97 9.73
N ARG A 8 -12.37 -15.01 10.44
CA ARG A 8 -11.19 -14.89 11.31
C ARG A 8 -9.93 -14.47 10.55
N ARG A 9 -9.72 -14.97 9.33
CA ARG A 9 -8.57 -14.57 8.50
C ARG A 9 -8.66 -13.14 8.00
N ARG A 10 -9.84 -12.70 7.58
CA ARG A 10 -10.08 -11.29 7.22
C ARG A 10 -9.79 -10.37 8.40
N ALA A 11 -10.28 -10.73 9.59
CA ALA A 11 -9.99 -9.98 10.82
C ALA A 11 -8.47 -9.94 11.11
N ASN A 12 -7.75 -11.07 11.00
CA ASN A 12 -6.30 -11.09 11.21
C ASN A 12 -5.54 -10.19 10.23
N ARG A 13 -5.93 -10.15 8.95
CA ARG A 13 -5.33 -9.25 7.95
C ARG A 13 -5.60 -7.77 8.30
N ALA A 14 -6.83 -7.43 8.66
CA ALA A 14 -7.18 -6.08 9.09
C ALA A 14 -6.41 -5.65 10.35
N VAL A 15 -6.29 -6.55 11.34
CA VAL A 15 -5.49 -6.32 12.56
C VAL A 15 -4.02 -6.12 12.22
N TRP A 16 -3.47 -6.88 11.27
CA TRP A 16 -2.09 -6.68 10.82
C TRP A 16 -1.89 -5.29 10.24
N THR A 17 -2.75 -4.86 9.30
CA THR A 17 -2.68 -3.53 8.69
C THR A 17 -2.79 -2.44 9.76
N ALA A 18 -3.75 -2.56 10.69
CA ALA A 18 -3.92 -1.60 11.79
C ALA A 18 -2.66 -1.50 12.68
N ARG A 19 -2.03 -2.64 13.02
CA ARG A 19 -0.80 -2.66 13.83
C ARG A 19 0.36 -1.99 13.14
N VAL A 20 0.55 -2.24 11.84
CA VAL A 20 1.64 -1.62 11.08
C VAL A 20 1.41 -0.13 10.94
N THR A 21 0.19 0.32 10.61
CA THR A 21 -0.14 1.74 10.52
C THR A 21 0.04 2.46 11.85
N LEU A 22 -0.45 1.88 12.96
CA LEU A 22 -0.26 2.48 14.28
C LEU A 22 1.22 2.51 14.66
N GLY A 23 1.94 1.41 14.45
CA GLY A 23 3.36 1.31 14.75
C GLY A 23 4.19 2.33 13.95
N SER A 24 3.92 2.48 12.65
CA SER A 24 4.61 3.47 11.81
C SER A 24 4.25 4.89 12.21
N SER A 25 2.97 5.21 12.48
CA SER A 25 2.56 6.55 12.93
C SER A 25 3.17 6.93 14.27
N VAL A 26 3.15 6.01 15.26
CA VAL A 26 3.77 6.24 16.57
C VAL A 26 5.28 6.44 16.43
N PHE A 27 5.95 5.58 15.67
CA PHE A 27 7.38 5.71 15.40
C PHE A 27 7.70 7.05 14.74
N SER A 28 6.98 7.41 13.67
CA SER A 28 7.15 8.68 12.97
C SER A 28 6.90 9.86 13.88
N PHE A 29 5.87 9.83 14.72
CA PHE A 29 5.58 10.88 15.69
C PHE A 29 6.72 11.04 16.71
N MET A 30 7.21 9.93 17.28
CA MET A 30 8.31 9.94 18.23
C MET A 30 9.58 10.54 17.61
N VAL A 31 10.00 10.03 16.45
CA VAL A 31 11.24 10.49 15.81
C VAL A 31 11.10 11.91 15.28
N ALA A 32 10.02 12.23 14.56
CA ALA A 32 9.82 13.56 13.98
C ALA A 32 9.67 14.62 15.07
N GLY A 33 8.96 14.33 16.16
CA GLY A 33 8.80 15.26 17.29
C GLY A 33 10.14 15.57 17.96
N LEU A 34 10.95 14.54 18.24
CA LEU A 34 12.26 14.71 18.86
C LEU A 34 13.25 15.45 17.94
N VAL A 35 13.30 15.08 16.66
CA VAL A 35 14.16 15.72 15.67
C VAL A 35 13.73 17.17 15.42
N LEU A 36 12.42 17.45 15.32
CA LEU A 36 11.90 18.80 15.14
C LEU A 36 12.24 19.69 16.34
N TYR A 37 11.99 19.22 17.55
CA TYR A 37 12.33 19.95 18.77
C TYR A 37 13.84 20.26 18.81
N ARG A 38 14.68 19.24 18.60
CA ARG A 38 16.15 19.41 18.60
C ARG A 38 16.61 20.38 17.52
N SER A 39 16.00 20.32 16.33
CA SER A 39 16.27 21.25 15.23
C SER A 39 15.94 22.69 15.61
N LEU A 40 14.78 22.92 16.24
CA LEU A 40 14.37 24.25 16.70
C LEU A 40 15.32 24.80 17.75
N VAL A 41 15.68 24.02 18.76
CA VAL A 41 16.63 24.46 19.80
C VAL A 41 17.98 24.84 19.18
N TYR A 42 18.52 23.98 18.31
CA TYR A 42 19.79 24.26 17.65
C TYR A 42 19.75 25.51 16.76
N LEU A 43 18.73 25.66 15.92
CA LEU A 43 18.59 26.81 15.02
C LEU A 43 18.39 28.11 15.81
N THR A 44 17.57 28.07 16.85
CA THR A 44 17.32 29.22 17.73
C THR A 44 18.59 29.66 18.44
N ASN A 45 19.31 28.74 19.08
CA ASN A 45 20.58 29.03 19.76
C ASN A 45 21.63 29.57 18.77
N LYS A 46 21.67 29.05 17.54
CA LYS A 46 22.58 29.53 16.50
C LYS A 46 22.22 30.93 16.00
N ALA A 47 20.92 31.24 15.84
CA ALA A 47 20.44 32.51 15.31
C ALA A 47 20.50 33.63 16.35
N ARG A 48 20.16 33.33 17.60
CA ARG A 48 20.17 34.27 18.73
C ARG A 48 20.62 33.54 20.00
N PRO A 49 21.93 33.54 20.32
CA PRO A 49 22.45 32.86 21.52
C PRO A 49 21.86 33.33 22.84
N SER A 50 21.28 34.55 22.88
CA SER A 50 20.64 35.12 24.06
C SER A 50 19.14 34.83 24.17
N PHE A 51 18.54 34.18 23.17
CA PHE A 51 17.13 33.83 23.17
C PHE A 51 16.98 32.32 23.38
N ASP A 52 16.24 31.95 24.42
CA ASP A 52 15.86 30.57 24.70
C ASP A 52 14.37 30.38 24.41
N LEU A 53 13.99 29.19 23.92
CA LEU A 53 12.59 28.80 23.71
C LEU A 53 11.79 28.78 25.01
N PHE A 54 12.46 28.51 26.14
CA PHE A 54 11.86 28.65 27.47
C PHE A 54 12.49 29.83 28.21
N PRO A 55 11.69 30.66 28.88
CA PRO A 55 12.21 31.82 29.59
C PRO A 55 13.06 31.38 30.80
N HIS A 56 14.20 32.04 31.02
CA HIS A 56 15.02 31.82 32.22
C HIS A 56 14.31 32.38 33.46
N PRO A 57 14.29 31.65 34.58
CA PRO A 57 13.76 32.18 35.83
C PRO A 57 14.51 33.46 36.21
N LEU A 58 13.76 34.51 36.59
CA LEU A 58 14.31 35.74 37.15
C LEU A 58 15.11 35.40 38.42
N GLN A 59 16.16 36.18 38.73
CA GLN A 59 17.00 36.00 39.94
C GLN A 59 16.20 35.96 41.26
N SER A 60 14.95 36.44 41.26
CA SER A 60 14.00 36.34 42.37
C SER A 60 13.24 35.00 42.48
N GLY A 61 13.61 33.99 41.69
CA GLY A 61 13.10 32.62 41.83
C GLY A 61 11.66 32.40 41.34
N GLN A 62 11.02 33.41 40.75
CA GLN A 62 9.65 33.29 40.26
C GLN A 62 9.57 33.64 38.77
N LEU A 63 9.60 32.59 37.95
CA LEU A 63 8.70 32.54 36.81
C LEU A 63 7.65 31.47 37.11
N PRO A 64 6.37 31.71 36.78
CA PRO A 64 5.34 30.69 36.82
C PRO A 64 5.52 29.80 35.59
N ILE A 65 6.69 29.15 35.43
CA ILE A 65 6.73 27.99 34.55
C ILE A 65 5.96 26.95 35.32
N ILE A 66 4.67 26.94 34.98
CA ILE A 66 3.62 26.07 35.44
C ILE A 66 4.27 24.74 35.79
N SER A 67 4.45 24.49 37.09
CA SER A 67 4.59 23.14 37.62
C SER A 67 3.25 22.47 37.35
N ALA A 68 2.95 22.21 36.09
CA ALA A 68 1.85 21.38 35.66
C ALA A 68 2.39 19.97 35.87
N PRO A 69 2.02 19.30 36.98
CA PRO A 69 2.33 17.89 37.12
C PRO A 69 1.85 17.17 35.85
N GLY A 70 2.79 16.52 35.16
CA GLY A 70 2.54 15.80 33.90
C GLY A 70 3.02 16.47 32.61
N ILE A 71 3.40 17.76 32.61
CA ILE A 71 3.97 18.43 31.41
C ILE A 71 5.50 18.43 31.44
N PHE A 72 6.09 18.67 32.61
CA PHE A 72 7.54 18.69 32.78
C PHE A 72 8.05 17.42 33.47
N PRO A 73 9.26 16.94 33.12
CA PRO A 73 9.93 15.85 33.82
C PRO A 73 10.02 16.14 35.34
N ALA A 74 9.84 15.13 36.18
CA ALA A 74 9.88 15.27 37.64
C ALA A 74 11.24 15.82 38.09
N GLY A 75 11.25 16.89 38.90
CA GLY A 75 12.49 17.52 39.35
C GLY A 75 13.22 18.37 38.28
N PHE A 76 12.60 18.60 37.12
CA PHE A 76 13.13 19.53 36.13
C PHE A 76 13.05 20.99 36.63
N ALA A 77 14.17 21.69 36.59
CA ALA A 77 14.26 23.12 36.90
C ALA A 77 15.29 23.80 35.99
N CYS A 78 14.93 24.93 35.41
CA CYS A 78 15.86 25.73 34.62
C CYS A 78 16.81 26.56 35.49
N THR A 79 18.01 26.81 34.97
CA THR A 79 19.05 27.59 35.64
C THR A 79 18.82 29.08 35.39
N SER A 80 19.19 29.89 36.38
CA SER A 80 19.30 31.34 36.23
C SER A 80 20.50 31.76 35.40
N ASP A 81 21.41 30.83 35.08
CA ASP A 81 22.56 31.07 34.20
C ASP A 81 22.08 31.19 32.74
N PRO A 82 22.22 32.36 32.11
CA PRO A 82 21.83 32.59 30.71
C PRO A 82 22.76 31.87 29.71
N ALA A 83 23.92 31.37 30.14
CA ALA A 83 24.80 30.58 29.28
C ALA A 83 24.29 29.16 29.06
N VAL A 84 23.34 28.68 29.88
CA VAL A 84 22.84 27.31 29.84
C VAL A 84 21.39 27.28 29.36
N SER A 85 21.19 26.83 28.12
CA SER A 85 19.85 26.80 27.54
C SER A 85 18.89 25.91 28.36
N CYS A 86 17.79 26.51 28.83
CA CYS A 86 16.66 25.86 29.48
C CYS A 86 15.98 24.85 28.54
N ALA A 87 15.83 25.18 27.25
CA ALA A 87 15.32 24.25 26.24
C ALA A 87 16.25 23.05 25.99
N GLU A 88 17.56 23.23 26.08
CA GLU A 88 18.52 22.12 26.02
C GLU A 88 18.39 21.20 27.23
N ARG A 89 18.31 21.79 28.43
CA ARG A 89 18.12 21.02 29.67
C ARG A 89 16.79 20.28 29.66
N PHE A 90 15.73 20.89 29.13
CA PHE A 90 14.44 20.23 28.98
C PHE A 90 14.54 19.01 28.06
N PHE A 91 15.24 19.13 26.93
CA PHE A 91 15.47 18.01 26.02
C PHE A 91 16.22 16.86 26.69
N VAL A 92 17.30 17.17 27.40
CA VAL A 92 18.11 16.21 28.14
C VAL A 92 17.27 15.50 29.20
N ALA A 93 16.45 16.26 29.96
CA ALA A 93 15.57 15.72 30.98
C ALA A 93 14.43 14.87 30.39
N LEU A 94 13.83 15.30 29.27
CA LEU A 94 12.80 14.55 28.54
C LEU A 94 13.34 13.22 28.04
N ILE A 95 14.57 13.21 27.50
CA ILE A 95 15.23 11.99 27.08
C ILE A 95 15.49 11.10 28.29
N ALA A 96 16.11 11.63 29.34
CA ALA A 96 16.47 10.88 30.54
C ALA A 96 15.27 10.25 31.27
N GLN A 97 14.10 10.88 31.26
CA GLN A 97 12.89 10.39 31.92
C GLN A 97 11.88 9.69 31.00
N GLY A 98 12.05 9.74 29.68
CA GLY A 98 11.00 9.31 28.74
C GLY A 98 11.47 8.52 27.53
N ALA A 99 12.67 8.80 27.00
CA ALA A 99 13.05 8.37 25.64
C ALA A 99 14.20 7.35 25.57
N THR A 100 14.91 7.04 26.66
CA THR A 100 16.23 6.37 26.56
C THR A 100 16.20 4.87 26.33
N SER A 101 15.53 4.12 27.20
CA SER A 101 15.63 2.65 27.17
C SER A 101 14.84 2.02 26.02
N GLY A 102 13.72 2.63 25.64
CA GLY A 102 12.86 2.14 24.56
C GLY A 102 13.30 2.55 23.16
N LEU A 103 13.79 3.79 22.96
CA LEU A 103 14.02 4.32 21.60
C LEU A 103 15.07 3.53 20.83
N ILE A 104 16.11 3.01 21.50
CA ILE A 104 17.10 2.17 20.84
C ILE A 104 16.46 0.91 20.24
N ILE A 105 15.48 0.31 20.92
CA ILE A 105 14.76 -0.86 20.43
C ILE A 105 13.96 -0.48 19.17
N ALA A 106 13.30 0.67 19.19
CA ALA A 106 12.57 1.18 18.03
C ALA A 106 13.50 1.47 16.84
N VAL A 107 14.66 2.11 17.08
CA VAL A 107 15.66 2.43 16.05
C VAL A 107 16.28 1.16 15.47
N LEU A 108 16.71 0.21 16.31
CA LEU A 108 17.23 -1.09 15.85
C LEU A 108 16.17 -1.86 15.05
N GLY A 109 14.91 -1.79 15.50
CA GLY A 109 13.77 -2.33 14.76
C GLY A 109 13.62 -1.69 13.38
N LEU A 110 13.71 -0.35 13.28
CA LEU A 110 13.70 0.33 11.99
C LEU A 110 14.91 -0.07 11.12
N THR A 111 16.11 -0.16 11.69
CA THR A 111 17.30 -0.60 10.95
C THR A 111 17.10 -1.99 10.39
N ALA A 112 16.57 -2.93 11.19
CA ALA A 112 16.23 -4.27 10.73
C ALA A 112 15.19 -4.23 9.60
N VAL A 113 14.14 -3.41 9.72
CA VAL A 113 13.14 -3.18 8.67
C VAL A 113 13.79 -2.72 7.38
N VAL A 114 14.64 -1.69 7.42
CA VAL A 114 15.33 -1.14 6.25
C VAL A 114 16.22 -2.20 5.62
N VAL A 115 16.98 -2.98 6.41
CA VAL A 115 17.81 -4.07 5.90
C VAL A 115 16.95 -5.13 5.21
N LEU A 116 15.87 -5.58 5.85
CA LEU A 116 14.96 -6.60 5.32
C LEU A 116 14.32 -6.21 3.99
N ILE A 117 14.00 -4.94 3.79
CA ILE A 117 13.37 -4.44 2.56
C ILE A 117 14.38 -3.85 1.55
N SER A 118 15.64 -3.67 1.93
CA SER A 118 16.65 -2.98 1.11
C SER A 118 16.87 -3.66 -0.24
N TRP A 119 16.95 -4.99 -0.24
CA TRP A 119 17.11 -5.78 -1.47
C TRP A 119 15.89 -5.62 -2.39
N PHE A 120 14.69 -5.55 -1.84
CA PHE A 120 13.46 -5.39 -2.62
C PHE A 120 13.37 -3.98 -3.23
N ILE A 121 13.71 -2.95 -2.45
CA ILE A 121 13.82 -1.57 -2.96
C ILE A 121 14.88 -1.51 -4.07
N ALA A 122 16.03 -2.16 -3.87
CA ALA A 122 17.09 -2.22 -4.87
C ALA A 122 16.63 -2.94 -6.15
N LEU A 123 15.87 -4.03 -6.02
CA LEU A 123 15.30 -4.74 -7.15
C LEU A 123 14.31 -3.86 -7.93
N ILE A 124 13.36 -3.20 -7.26
CA ILE A 124 12.42 -2.26 -7.88
C ILE A 124 13.18 -1.17 -8.62
N ALA A 125 14.13 -0.52 -7.94
CA ALA A 125 14.94 0.55 -8.52
C ALA A 125 15.75 0.07 -9.74
N PHE A 126 16.31 -1.13 -9.68
CA PHE A 126 17.04 -1.74 -10.79
C PHE A 126 16.13 -2.00 -11.98
N THR A 127 14.96 -2.61 -11.77
CA THR A 127 14.01 -2.91 -12.85
C THR A 127 13.36 -1.66 -13.43
N ALA A 128 13.22 -0.58 -12.64
CA ALA A 128 12.73 0.71 -13.12
C ALA A 128 13.75 1.42 -14.03
N VAL A 129 15.05 1.19 -13.83
CA VAL A 129 16.10 1.76 -14.68
C VAL A 129 16.39 0.87 -15.89
N ARG A 130 16.46 -0.45 -15.68
CA ARG A 130 16.74 -1.44 -16.71
C ARG A 130 15.49 -2.27 -16.95
N LYS A 131 14.74 -1.91 -17.99
CA LYS A 131 13.56 -2.64 -18.44
C LYS A 131 13.94 -4.12 -18.71
N PRO A 132 13.31 -5.09 -18.03
CA PRO A 132 13.43 -6.50 -18.37
C PRO A 132 12.86 -6.74 -19.78
N ASP A 133 13.62 -7.48 -20.58
CA ASP A 133 13.20 -7.90 -21.91
C ASP A 133 12.42 -9.21 -21.79
N PRO A 134 11.15 -9.29 -22.24
CA PRO A 134 10.31 -10.48 -22.13
C PRO A 134 10.94 -11.74 -22.71
N GLU A 135 11.77 -11.61 -23.75
CA GLU A 135 12.38 -12.75 -24.45
C GLU A 135 13.67 -13.22 -23.78
N LYS A 136 14.41 -12.31 -23.15
CA LYS A 136 15.74 -12.60 -22.59
C LYS A 136 15.71 -12.90 -21.09
N TRP A 137 14.76 -12.33 -20.37
CA TRP A 137 14.69 -12.46 -18.92
C TRP A 137 13.80 -13.64 -18.52
N ASN A 138 14.21 -14.34 -17.47
CA ASN A 138 13.40 -15.39 -16.89
C ASN A 138 12.23 -14.78 -16.11
N ALA A 139 11.06 -14.69 -16.76
CA ALA A 139 9.86 -14.11 -16.19
C ALA A 139 9.48 -14.73 -14.85
N ARG A 140 9.59 -16.06 -14.72
CA ARG A 140 9.29 -16.79 -13.49
C ARG A 140 10.19 -16.39 -12.33
N ARG A 141 11.51 -16.31 -12.52
CA ARG A 141 12.44 -15.88 -11.46
C ARG A 141 12.14 -14.45 -11.02
N LEU A 142 11.89 -13.55 -11.96
CA LEU A 142 11.54 -12.17 -11.65
C LEU A 142 10.23 -12.09 -10.84
N GLY A 143 9.20 -12.83 -11.24
CA GLY A 143 7.92 -12.92 -10.53
C GLY A 143 8.08 -13.43 -9.11
N LEU A 144 8.85 -14.50 -8.92
CA LEU A 144 9.15 -15.06 -7.59
C LEU A 144 9.89 -14.05 -6.70
N TRP A 145 10.92 -13.37 -7.21
CA TRP A 145 11.60 -12.31 -6.45
C TRP A 145 10.65 -11.19 -6.06
N MET A 146 9.75 -10.78 -6.96
CA MET A 146 8.78 -9.75 -6.64
C MET A 146 7.72 -10.26 -5.64
N THR A 147 7.37 -11.54 -5.62
CA THR A 147 6.49 -12.15 -4.59
C THR A 147 7.18 -12.20 -3.23
N ASP A 148 8.44 -12.64 -3.18
CA ASP A 148 9.24 -12.69 -1.96
C ASP A 148 9.36 -11.28 -1.35
N GLY A 149 9.48 -10.25 -2.19
CA GLY A 149 9.48 -8.85 -1.77
C GLY A 149 8.27 -8.45 -0.91
N PHE A 150 7.07 -8.87 -1.32
CA PHE A 150 5.84 -8.63 -0.56
C PHE A 150 5.79 -9.40 0.76
N TRP A 151 6.30 -10.64 0.76
CA TRP A 151 6.39 -11.43 1.98
C TRP A 151 7.32 -10.75 2.98
N TRP A 152 8.50 -10.32 2.54
CA TRP A 152 9.46 -9.59 3.38
C TRP A 152 8.93 -8.23 3.84
N LEU A 153 8.15 -7.51 3.03
CA LEU A 153 7.43 -6.31 3.45
C LEU A 153 6.47 -6.60 4.62
N ARG A 154 5.73 -7.71 4.56
CA ARG A 154 4.83 -8.10 5.66
C ARG A 154 5.59 -8.46 6.94
N VAL A 155 6.68 -9.19 6.80
CA VAL A 155 7.59 -9.53 7.90
C VAL A 155 8.17 -8.26 8.52
N ALA A 156 8.68 -7.35 7.70
CA ALA A 156 9.25 -6.08 8.13
C ALA A 156 8.21 -5.20 8.87
N GLY A 157 7.00 -5.05 8.32
CA GLY A 157 5.93 -4.32 9.02
C GLY A 157 5.60 -4.91 10.39
N THR A 158 5.59 -6.24 10.51
CA THR A 158 5.38 -6.93 11.80
C THR A 158 6.52 -6.64 12.77
N TRP A 159 7.76 -6.69 12.31
CA TRP A 159 8.95 -6.33 13.11
C TRP A 159 8.90 -4.89 13.60
N LEU A 160 8.47 -3.94 12.75
CA LEU A 160 8.30 -2.54 13.15
C LEU A 160 7.25 -2.39 14.25
N ALA A 161 6.08 -3.01 14.09
CA ALA A 161 5.02 -2.92 15.10
C ALA A 161 5.45 -3.52 16.44
N LEU A 162 6.16 -4.67 16.41
CA LEU A 162 6.68 -5.32 17.61
C LEU A 162 7.81 -4.51 18.26
N SER A 163 8.71 -3.92 17.48
CA SER A 163 9.81 -3.11 18.03
C SER A 163 9.29 -1.85 18.71
N VAL A 164 8.28 -1.19 18.12
CA VAL A 164 7.62 -0.01 18.72
C VAL A 164 6.86 -0.39 19.99
N LEU A 165 6.11 -1.50 19.97
CA LEU A 165 5.41 -1.98 21.16
C LEU A 165 6.40 -2.30 22.29
N LEU A 166 7.48 -3.02 21.98
CA LEU A 166 8.51 -3.37 22.95
C LEU A 166 9.25 -2.13 23.46
N ALA A 167 9.54 -1.17 22.58
CA ALA A 167 10.14 0.12 22.96
C ALA A 167 9.27 0.86 23.98
N VAL A 168 7.96 0.96 23.73
CA VAL A 168 7.01 1.60 24.65
C VAL A 168 6.93 0.85 25.98
N LEU A 169 6.84 -0.49 25.94
CA LEU A 169 6.75 -1.31 27.15
C LEU A 169 8.02 -1.21 28.01
N VAL A 170 9.20 -1.34 27.39
CA VAL A 170 10.49 -1.22 28.08
C VAL A 170 10.66 0.18 28.63
N GLY A 171 10.34 1.22 27.85
CA GLY A 171 10.34 2.61 28.33
C GLY A 171 9.44 2.79 29.56
N ALA A 172 8.21 2.28 29.51
CA ALA A 172 7.27 2.35 30.63
C ALA A 172 7.78 1.60 31.87
N LEU A 173 8.30 0.38 31.71
CA LEU A 173 8.83 -0.42 32.81
C LEU A 173 10.06 0.23 33.46
N PHE A 174 10.98 0.77 32.65
CA PHE A 174 12.12 1.52 33.16
C PHE A 174 11.68 2.75 33.95
N ASN A 175 10.63 3.46 33.51
CA ASN A 175 10.19 4.68 34.19
C ASN A 175 9.36 4.41 35.45
N LEU A 176 8.56 3.34 35.46
CA LEU A 176 7.60 3.07 36.54
C LEU A 176 8.13 2.12 37.61
N SER A 177 9.23 1.39 37.36
CA SER A 177 9.73 0.35 38.28
C SER A 177 11.22 0.53 38.62
N PRO A 178 11.55 1.09 39.78
CA PRO A 178 12.93 1.15 40.29
C PRO A 178 13.58 -0.25 40.41
N SER A 179 12.79 -1.26 40.75
CA SER A 179 13.25 -2.65 40.80
C SER A 179 13.68 -3.17 39.42
N PHE A 180 12.97 -2.78 38.36
CA PHE A 180 13.35 -3.14 37.00
C PHE A 180 14.62 -2.41 36.56
N GLN A 181 14.79 -1.14 36.92
CA GLN A 181 16.04 -0.40 36.68
C GLN A 181 17.23 -1.09 37.34
N GLY A 182 17.12 -1.48 38.61
CA GLY A 182 18.17 -2.19 39.34
C GLY A 182 18.47 -3.58 38.77
N TRP A 183 17.43 -4.31 38.35
CA TRP A 183 17.59 -5.59 37.66
C TRP A 183 18.30 -5.43 36.30
N ALA A 184 17.86 -4.47 35.49
CA ALA A 184 18.45 -4.23 34.17
C ALA A 184 19.92 -3.81 34.30
N ALA A 185 20.25 -2.95 35.27
CA ALA A 185 21.64 -2.56 35.52
C ALA A 185 22.54 -3.74 35.93
N SER A 186 21.99 -4.76 36.59
CA SER A 186 22.75 -5.93 37.06
C SER A 186 22.80 -7.09 36.06
N HIS A 187 21.82 -7.21 35.16
CA HIS A 187 21.66 -8.37 34.28
C HIS A 187 21.70 -8.05 32.78
N ALA A 188 21.52 -6.79 32.37
CA ALA A 188 21.74 -6.42 30.98
C ALA A 188 23.23 -6.56 30.67
N GLY A 189 23.56 -7.25 29.57
CA GLY A 189 24.94 -7.33 29.10
C GLY A 189 25.53 -5.93 28.95
N HIS A 190 26.80 -5.74 29.27
CA HIS A 190 27.46 -4.42 29.27
C HIS A 190 27.23 -3.61 27.99
N TRP A 191 27.14 -4.26 26.84
CA TRP A 191 26.80 -3.61 25.58
C TRP A 191 25.40 -2.97 25.58
N LEU A 192 24.38 -3.64 26.12
CA LEU A 192 23.02 -3.09 26.16
C LEU A 192 22.89 -1.98 27.20
N ALA A 193 23.53 -2.16 28.37
CA ALA A 193 23.55 -1.17 29.44
C ALA A 193 24.19 0.16 29.00
N THR A 194 25.28 0.09 28.22
CA THR A 194 25.96 1.29 27.67
C THR A 194 25.21 1.99 26.55
N LYS A 195 24.18 1.36 25.98
CA LYS A 195 23.38 1.91 24.88
C LYS A 195 21.98 2.34 25.29
N MET A 196 21.51 1.90 26.46
CA MET A 196 20.28 2.37 27.11
C MET A 196 20.51 3.63 27.96
N THR A 197 21.55 4.42 27.66
CA THR A 197 21.86 5.64 28.42
C THR A 197 21.33 6.90 27.73
N PRO A 198 21.00 7.96 28.51
CA PRO A 198 20.65 9.29 27.99
C PRO A 198 21.61 9.84 26.94
N GLU A 199 22.90 9.65 27.15
CA GLU A 199 23.96 10.23 26.32
C GLU A 199 23.96 9.59 24.92
N TRP A 200 23.77 8.27 24.83
CA TRP A 200 23.69 7.60 23.53
C TRP A 200 22.46 8.04 22.74
N THR A 201 21.29 8.11 23.40
CA THR A 201 20.04 8.55 22.78
C THR A 201 20.14 9.97 22.26
N GLN A 202 20.73 10.88 23.05
CA GLN A 202 21.01 12.25 22.63
C GLN A 202 21.91 12.27 21.39
N HIS A 203 23.04 11.55 21.42
CA HIS A 203 23.95 11.50 20.28
C HIS A 203 23.27 10.95 19.01
N ALA A 204 22.42 9.94 19.14
CA ALA A 204 21.67 9.38 18.01
C ALA A 204 20.69 10.40 17.41
N ILE A 205 19.92 11.10 18.25
CA ILE A 205 18.98 12.15 17.80
C ILE A 205 19.74 13.33 17.21
N ASP A 206 20.88 13.71 17.79
CA ASP A 206 21.73 14.78 17.29
C ASP A 206 22.29 14.44 15.91
N THR A 207 22.77 13.21 15.73
CA THR A 207 23.27 12.72 14.43
C THR A 207 22.18 12.82 13.37
N VAL A 208 20.96 12.36 13.68
CA VAL A 208 19.82 12.44 12.74
C VAL A 208 19.42 13.89 12.48
N THR A 209 19.33 14.71 13.54
CA THR A 209 19.01 16.14 13.44
C THR A 209 20.00 16.87 12.56
N PHE A 210 21.31 16.68 12.78
CA PHE A 210 22.34 17.30 11.96
C PHE A 210 22.33 16.77 10.54
N ALA A 211 22.05 15.48 10.30
CA ALA A 211 21.88 14.97 8.95
C ALA A 211 20.68 15.63 8.24
N VAL A 212 19.55 15.81 8.91
CA VAL A 212 18.35 16.48 8.38
C VAL A 212 18.63 17.96 8.11
N LEU A 213 19.22 18.68 9.07
CA LEU A 213 19.57 20.09 8.93
C LEU A 213 20.65 20.32 7.87
N ALA A 214 21.66 19.46 7.80
CA ALA A 214 22.66 19.49 6.74
C ALA A 214 22.02 19.22 5.39
N SER A 215 21.05 18.31 5.29
CA SER A 215 20.27 18.07 4.07
C SER A 215 19.45 19.31 3.66
N ALA A 216 18.89 20.04 4.63
CA ALA A 216 18.17 21.30 4.39
C ALA A 216 19.11 22.46 4.00
N ALA A 217 20.29 22.55 4.60
CA ALA A 217 21.31 23.57 4.32
C ALA A 217 22.10 23.30 3.02
N THR A 218 22.23 22.04 2.60
CA THR A 218 22.87 21.59 1.35
C THR A 218 21.86 21.27 0.25
N ALA A 219 20.72 21.95 0.25
CA ALA A 219 19.59 21.77 -0.67
C ALA A 219 19.92 21.87 -2.18
N GLY A 220 21.16 22.17 -2.58
CA GLY A 220 21.66 22.00 -3.94
C GLY A 220 22.24 20.59 -4.22
N ALA A 221 23.19 20.12 -3.40
CA ALA A 221 23.93 18.88 -3.63
C ALA A 221 23.25 17.64 -3.01
N ALA A 222 22.65 17.77 -1.82
CA ALA A 222 21.84 16.72 -1.21
C ALA A 222 20.54 16.53 -1.99
N ARG A 223 19.96 17.61 -2.53
CA ARG A 223 18.82 17.53 -3.45
C ARG A 223 19.15 16.70 -4.69
N LEU A 224 20.32 16.81 -5.31
CA LEU A 224 20.66 15.94 -6.45
C LEU A 224 20.72 14.44 -6.06
N ARG A 225 21.33 14.10 -4.92
CA ARG A 225 21.47 12.70 -4.48
C ARG A 225 20.16 12.11 -3.94
N LEU A 226 19.42 12.89 -3.16
CA LEU A 226 18.08 12.55 -2.68
C LEU A 226 17.06 12.58 -3.81
N GLU A 227 17.15 13.46 -4.80
CA GLU A 227 16.33 13.39 -6.01
C GLU A 227 16.65 12.14 -6.81
N THR A 228 17.90 11.70 -6.89
CA THR A 228 18.25 10.48 -7.61
C THR A 228 17.71 9.24 -6.90
N LEU A 229 17.84 9.16 -5.56
CA LEU A 229 17.25 8.10 -4.74
C LEU A 229 15.72 8.17 -4.70
N ALA A 230 15.16 9.36 -4.53
CA ALA A 230 13.72 9.59 -4.50
C ALA A 230 13.11 9.34 -5.88
N LYS A 231 13.73 9.75 -7.00
CA LYS A 231 13.26 9.39 -8.36
C LYS A 231 13.22 7.87 -8.54
N ARG A 232 14.19 7.13 -7.98
CA ARG A 232 14.26 5.66 -8.04
C ARG A 232 13.28 4.96 -7.09
N ALA A 233 12.98 5.54 -5.92
CA ALA A 233 12.04 5.01 -4.92
C ALA A 233 10.60 5.55 -5.06
N ARG A 234 10.40 6.60 -5.88
CA ARG A 234 9.12 7.27 -6.14
C ARG A 234 8.01 6.31 -6.56
N PRO A 235 8.25 5.26 -7.37
CA PRO A 235 7.19 4.34 -7.73
C PRO A 235 6.59 3.64 -6.50
N ALA A 236 7.43 3.14 -5.59
CA ALA A 236 6.97 2.45 -4.37
C ALA A 236 6.33 3.42 -3.35
N VAL A 237 6.91 4.60 -3.14
CA VAL A 237 6.34 5.62 -2.24
C VAL A 237 5.02 6.17 -2.80
N GLY A 238 4.93 6.34 -4.12
CA GLY A 238 3.72 6.77 -4.82
C GLY A 238 2.54 5.87 -4.51
N VAL A 239 2.72 4.55 -4.59
CA VAL A 239 1.67 3.56 -4.27
C VAL A 239 1.09 3.74 -2.87
N VAL A 240 1.94 3.95 -1.85
CA VAL A 240 1.47 4.14 -0.47
C VAL A 240 0.69 5.44 -0.32
N LEU A 241 1.21 6.53 -0.89
CA LEU A 241 0.56 7.84 -0.85
C LEU A 241 -0.77 7.85 -1.64
N ASP A 242 -0.83 7.13 -2.74
CA ASP A 242 -2.01 6.98 -3.58
C ASP A 242 -3.11 6.23 -2.82
N VAL A 243 -2.76 5.14 -2.13
CA VAL A 243 -3.68 4.38 -1.26
C VAL A 243 -4.20 5.27 -0.12
N ASP A 244 -3.32 5.99 0.58
CA ASP A 244 -3.68 6.91 1.66
C ASP A 244 -4.66 7.99 1.16
N ASN A 245 -4.30 8.68 0.08
CA ASN A 245 -5.13 9.74 -0.48
C ASN A 245 -6.50 9.22 -0.93
N TYR A 246 -6.56 8.03 -1.55
CA TYR A 246 -7.81 7.46 -2.04
C TYR A 246 -8.72 6.88 -0.94
N LEU A 247 -8.15 6.43 0.18
CA LEU A 247 -8.91 5.93 1.33
C LEU A 247 -9.21 7.02 2.37
N ARG A 248 -8.73 8.25 2.16
CA ARG A 248 -8.96 9.36 3.07
C ARG A 248 -10.45 9.68 3.22
N GLU A 249 -10.93 9.69 4.45
CA GLU A 249 -12.33 10.02 4.80
C GLU A 249 -12.56 11.51 5.08
N THR A 250 -11.51 12.33 5.02
CA THR A 250 -11.58 13.79 5.23
C THR A 250 -11.22 14.58 3.96
N PRO A 251 -11.88 15.73 3.71
CA PRO A 251 -13.02 16.27 4.46
C PRO A 251 -14.31 15.46 4.22
N ILE A 252 -15.19 15.41 5.23
CA ILE A 252 -16.44 14.61 5.19
C ILE A 252 -17.32 15.01 4.00
N ALA A 253 -17.42 16.31 3.71
CA ALA A 253 -18.26 16.86 2.64
C ALA A 253 -17.66 16.74 1.22
N GLY A 254 -16.55 16.02 1.05
CA GLY A 254 -15.88 15.94 -0.26
C GLY A 254 -14.61 15.11 -0.22
N THR A 255 -14.75 13.84 0.16
CA THR A 255 -13.60 12.93 0.21
C THR A 255 -12.95 12.82 -1.17
N PRO A 256 -11.63 12.61 -1.27
CA PRO A 256 -10.95 12.45 -2.55
C PRO A 256 -11.61 11.38 -3.43
N ARG A 257 -12.03 10.27 -2.83
CA ARG A 257 -12.77 9.19 -3.50
C ARG A 257 -14.08 9.67 -4.12
N ALA A 258 -14.90 10.41 -3.36
CA ALA A 258 -16.17 10.93 -3.86
C ALA A 258 -15.94 11.88 -5.05
N ARG A 259 -14.96 12.79 -4.95
CA ARG A 259 -14.63 13.72 -6.05
C ARG A 259 -14.14 13.01 -7.31
N ILE A 260 -13.37 11.93 -7.16
CA ILE A 260 -12.93 11.10 -8.28
C ILE A 260 -14.16 10.41 -8.92
N ALA A 261 -15.03 9.81 -8.11
CA ALA A 261 -16.25 9.17 -8.57
C ALA A 261 -17.17 10.14 -9.31
N GLU A 262 -17.41 11.34 -8.77
CA GLU A 262 -18.24 12.38 -9.42
C GLU A 262 -17.71 12.78 -10.80
N ARG A 263 -16.40 13.01 -10.91
CA ARG A 263 -15.75 13.35 -12.19
C ARG A 263 -15.89 12.22 -13.20
N PHE A 264 -15.70 10.98 -12.76
CA PHE A 264 -15.78 9.81 -13.62
C PHE A 264 -17.24 9.56 -14.07
N VAL A 265 -18.22 9.64 -13.16
CA VAL A 265 -19.64 9.55 -13.52
C VAL A 265 -20.04 10.64 -14.52
N SER A 266 -19.56 11.88 -14.33
CA SER A 266 -19.78 12.97 -15.28
C SER A 266 -19.23 12.64 -16.69
N LEU A 267 -18.03 12.06 -16.75
CA LEU A 267 -17.45 11.58 -18.00
C LEU A 267 -18.28 10.44 -18.63
N LEU A 268 -18.74 9.47 -17.84
CA LEU A 268 -19.59 8.39 -18.35
C LEU A 268 -20.91 8.91 -18.91
N ARG A 269 -21.53 9.91 -18.26
CA ARG A 269 -22.73 10.58 -18.79
C ARG A 269 -22.45 11.24 -20.14
N TYR A 270 -21.33 11.97 -20.26
CA TYR A 270 -20.92 12.59 -21.52
C TYR A 270 -20.66 11.56 -22.63
N VAL A 271 -19.94 10.47 -22.31
CA VAL A 271 -19.66 9.39 -23.27
C VAL A 271 -20.95 8.71 -23.74
N ARG A 272 -21.92 8.50 -22.83
CA ARG A 272 -23.24 7.93 -23.19
C ARG A 272 -23.96 8.83 -24.19
N GLU A 273 -23.96 10.14 -23.98
CA GLU A 273 -24.61 11.11 -24.88
C GLU A 273 -23.98 11.15 -26.28
N LYS A 274 -22.71 10.75 -26.41
CA LYS A 274 -22.05 10.62 -27.73
C LYS A 274 -22.50 9.40 -28.52
N GLY A 275 -23.13 8.42 -27.88
CA GLY A 275 -23.68 7.25 -28.57
C GLY A 275 -22.61 6.38 -29.24
N PHE A 276 -21.45 6.20 -28.62
CA PHE A 276 -20.43 5.28 -29.12
C PHE A 276 -20.98 3.85 -29.14
N ASP A 277 -20.67 3.10 -30.21
CA ASP A 277 -21.09 1.70 -30.34
C ASP A 277 -20.51 0.84 -29.21
N ARG A 278 -19.28 1.15 -28.77
CA ARG A 278 -18.57 0.44 -27.71
C ARG A 278 -17.67 1.38 -26.92
N VAL A 279 -17.55 1.09 -25.63
CA VAL A 279 -16.66 1.82 -24.72
C VAL A 279 -15.70 0.84 -24.05
N ILE A 280 -14.40 1.02 -24.27
CA ILE A 280 -13.34 0.25 -23.61
C ILE A 280 -12.70 1.15 -22.56
N ILE A 281 -12.84 0.78 -21.29
CA ILE A 281 -12.20 1.46 -20.17
C ILE A 281 -10.86 0.77 -19.92
N VAL A 282 -9.76 1.47 -20.16
CA VAL A 282 -8.41 0.98 -19.83
C VAL A 282 -7.97 1.61 -18.52
N SER A 283 -7.54 0.77 -17.58
CA SER A 283 -7.22 1.16 -16.21
C SER A 283 -5.89 0.55 -15.79
N HIS A 284 -4.95 1.39 -15.37
CA HIS A 284 -3.64 0.95 -14.90
C HIS A 284 -3.50 1.17 -13.39
N SER A 285 -2.89 0.21 -12.70
CA SER A 285 -2.58 0.30 -11.27
C SER A 285 -3.78 0.75 -10.44
N GLN A 286 -3.67 1.85 -9.68
CA GLN A 286 -4.77 2.41 -8.88
C GLN A 286 -6.03 2.74 -9.71
N GLY A 287 -5.88 3.08 -10.99
CA GLY A 287 -7.02 3.27 -11.90
C GLY A 287 -7.93 2.05 -11.94
N THR A 288 -7.38 0.84 -11.78
CA THR A 288 -8.19 -0.38 -11.70
C THR A 288 -9.14 -0.37 -10.52
N VAL A 289 -8.66 0.07 -9.35
CA VAL A 289 -9.47 0.11 -8.13
C VAL A 289 -10.54 1.17 -8.26
N ILE A 290 -10.17 2.35 -8.76
CA ILE A 290 -11.12 3.46 -8.99
C ILE A 290 -12.25 2.99 -9.92
N THR A 291 -11.90 2.40 -11.07
CA THR A 291 -12.87 1.93 -12.06
C THR A 291 -13.73 0.80 -11.51
N ALA A 292 -13.13 -0.24 -10.94
CA ALA A 292 -13.86 -1.40 -10.46
C ALA A 292 -14.80 -1.06 -9.29
N ASP A 293 -14.33 -0.24 -8.34
CA ASP A 293 -15.13 0.20 -7.20
C ASP A 293 -16.29 1.11 -7.65
N LEU A 294 -16.05 2.04 -8.59
CA LEU A 294 -17.10 2.89 -9.14
C LEU A 294 -18.16 2.08 -9.89
N LEU A 295 -17.76 1.21 -10.82
CA LEU A 295 -18.72 0.43 -11.61
C LEU A 295 -19.56 -0.49 -10.72
N ARG A 296 -18.93 -1.10 -9.71
CA ARG A 296 -19.63 -1.87 -8.68
C ARG A 296 -20.60 -1.00 -7.88
N PHE A 297 -20.19 0.19 -7.48
CA PHE A 297 -21.04 1.15 -6.77
C PHE A 297 -22.25 1.59 -7.62
N LEU A 298 -22.06 1.85 -8.91
CA LEU A 298 -23.17 2.16 -9.82
C LEU A 298 -24.12 0.96 -10.03
N ASN A 299 -23.62 -0.27 -9.90
CA ASN A 299 -24.45 -1.45 -10.02
C ASN A 299 -25.28 -1.73 -8.75
N TYR A 300 -24.70 -1.60 -7.55
CA TYR A 300 -25.34 -2.01 -6.29
C TYR A 300 -25.62 -0.87 -5.29
N GLY A 301 -24.87 0.22 -5.36
CA GLY A 301 -24.87 1.30 -4.39
C GLY A 301 -25.83 2.45 -4.71
N VAL A 302 -26.38 2.48 -5.92
CA VAL A 302 -27.40 3.45 -6.35
C VAL A 302 -28.72 2.75 -6.65
N PRO A 303 -29.89 3.39 -6.43
CA PRO A 303 -31.17 2.81 -6.78
C PRO A 303 -31.26 2.47 -8.27
N GLU A 304 -31.88 1.34 -8.62
CA GLU A 304 -32.01 0.89 -10.02
C GLU A 304 -32.71 1.91 -10.91
N ALA A 305 -33.66 2.69 -10.35
CA ALA A 305 -34.36 3.76 -11.06
C ALA A 305 -33.50 5.02 -11.30
N SER A 306 -32.29 5.09 -10.74
CA SER A 306 -31.43 6.26 -10.89
C SER A 306 -30.82 6.32 -12.30
N ARG A 307 -30.67 7.55 -12.83
CA ARG A 307 -29.99 7.79 -14.11
C ARG A 307 -28.54 7.31 -14.14
N ASP A 308 -27.94 7.14 -12.96
CA ASP A 308 -26.56 6.70 -12.79
C ASP A 308 -26.44 5.17 -12.82
N HIS A 309 -27.43 4.44 -12.31
CA HIS A 309 -27.52 2.99 -12.52
C HIS A 309 -27.59 2.65 -14.01
N GLN A 310 -28.35 3.45 -14.77
CA GLN A 310 -28.49 3.27 -16.21
C GLN A 310 -27.17 3.41 -16.97
N LEU A 311 -26.16 4.10 -16.42
CA LEU A 311 -24.86 4.22 -17.08
C LEU A 311 -24.18 2.85 -17.27
N VAL A 312 -24.25 1.97 -16.26
CA VAL A 312 -23.64 0.64 -16.34
C VAL A 312 -24.48 -0.37 -17.11
N THR A 313 -25.74 -0.05 -17.42
CA THR A 313 -26.59 -0.89 -18.29
C THR A 313 -26.45 -0.50 -19.75
N ASP A 314 -26.29 0.79 -20.04
CA ASP A 314 -26.39 1.33 -21.38
C ASP A 314 -25.04 1.36 -22.10
N LEU A 315 -23.96 1.71 -21.39
CA LEU A 315 -22.63 1.96 -21.99
C LEU A 315 -21.88 0.71 -22.46
N ARG A 316 -22.39 -0.49 -22.16
CA ARG A 316 -21.81 -1.79 -22.55
C ARG A 316 -20.28 -1.81 -22.45
N CYS A 317 -19.76 -1.47 -21.27
CA CYS A 317 -18.33 -1.26 -21.11
C CYS A 317 -17.55 -2.58 -21.16
N ARG A 318 -16.38 -2.55 -21.78
CA ARG A 318 -15.33 -3.56 -21.60
C ARG A 318 -14.24 -2.96 -20.72
N LEU A 319 -13.68 -3.77 -19.83
CA LEU A 319 -12.67 -3.32 -18.88
C LEU A 319 -11.34 -4.01 -19.18
N VAL A 320 -10.30 -3.22 -19.38
CA VAL A 320 -8.91 -3.69 -19.46
C VAL A 320 -8.17 -3.14 -18.25
N THR A 321 -7.62 -4.02 -17.42
CA THR A 321 -6.81 -3.65 -16.27
C THR A 321 -5.36 -4.05 -16.48
N MET A 322 -4.44 -3.21 -16.04
CA MET A 322 -3.00 -3.44 -16.14
C MET A 322 -2.36 -3.27 -14.76
N GLY A 323 -1.60 -4.27 -14.32
CA GLY A 323 -0.93 -4.22 -13.02
C GLY A 323 -1.91 -3.99 -11.86
N SER A 324 -3.00 -4.75 -11.80
CA SER A 324 -4.12 -4.47 -10.89
C SER A 324 -3.79 -4.75 -9.41
N PRO A 325 -3.72 -3.73 -8.53
CA PRO A 325 -3.43 -3.91 -7.10
C PRO A 325 -4.64 -4.43 -6.31
N LEU A 326 -5.77 -4.66 -6.99
CA LEU A 326 -7.08 -4.90 -6.39
C LEU A 326 -7.07 -6.10 -5.42
N ARG A 327 -6.44 -7.21 -5.79
CA ARG A 327 -6.32 -8.40 -4.94
C ARG A 327 -5.14 -8.32 -3.98
N GLN A 328 -3.94 -8.11 -4.52
CA GLN A 328 -2.67 -8.19 -3.78
C GLN A 328 -2.51 -7.11 -2.69
N LEU A 329 -3.05 -5.91 -2.92
CA LEU A 329 -2.93 -4.77 -2.01
C LEU A 329 -4.26 -4.45 -1.34
N TYR A 330 -5.31 -4.14 -2.10
CA TYR A 330 -6.57 -3.64 -1.54
C TYR A 330 -7.37 -4.75 -0.84
N GLY A 331 -7.65 -5.85 -1.52
CA GLY A 331 -8.33 -7.01 -0.96
C GLY A 331 -7.57 -7.68 0.19
N ALA A 332 -6.23 -7.62 0.16
CA ALA A 332 -5.39 -8.16 1.21
C ALA A 332 -5.41 -7.31 2.50
N ASN A 333 -5.32 -5.98 2.39
CA ASN A 333 -5.17 -5.09 3.56
C ASN A 333 -6.50 -4.50 4.05
N PHE A 334 -7.51 -4.41 3.18
CA PHE A 334 -8.82 -3.86 3.51
C PHE A 334 -9.94 -4.87 3.23
N PRO A 335 -9.91 -6.06 3.89
CA PRO A 335 -10.80 -7.17 3.55
C PRO A 335 -12.28 -6.91 3.86
N HIS A 336 -12.60 -5.86 4.62
CA HIS A 336 -13.98 -5.41 4.84
C HIS A 336 -14.52 -4.57 3.67
N LEU A 337 -13.68 -3.70 3.09
CA LEU A 337 -14.05 -2.85 1.95
C LEU A 337 -13.99 -3.62 0.62
N TYR A 338 -12.95 -4.44 0.44
CA TYR A 338 -12.67 -5.17 -0.80
C TYR A 338 -12.86 -6.69 -0.65
N GLY A 339 -13.69 -7.12 0.31
CA GLY A 339 -13.94 -8.53 0.58
C GLY A 339 -14.55 -9.29 -0.62
N TRP A 340 -15.19 -8.57 -1.53
CA TRP A 340 -15.76 -9.09 -2.77
C TRP A 340 -14.70 -9.56 -3.78
N VAL A 341 -13.50 -8.99 -3.74
CA VAL A 341 -12.38 -9.39 -4.61
C VAL A 341 -11.82 -10.76 -4.19
N ASN A 342 -11.81 -11.00 -2.87
CA ASN A 342 -11.24 -12.19 -2.24
C ASN A 342 -12.33 -13.06 -1.60
N ALA A 343 -13.56 -13.04 -2.14
CA ALA A 343 -14.64 -13.89 -1.63
C ALA A 343 -14.32 -15.38 -1.81
N SER A 344 -13.51 -15.65 -2.83
CA SER A 344 -12.97 -16.94 -3.26
C SER A 344 -11.73 -17.43 -2.50
N ASP A 345 -11.19 -16.67 -1.54
CA ASP A 345 -9.98 -17.09 -0.83
C ASP A 345 -10.21 -18.46 -0.15
N PRO A 346 -9.23 -19.38 -0.21
CA PRO A 346 -9.45 -20.78 0.17
C PRO A 346 -9.91 -20.92 1.62
N SER A 347 -10.84 -21.83 1.87
CA SER A 347 -11.33 -22.19 3.20
C SER A 347 -10.19 -22.71 4.10
N PRO A 348 -10.34 -22.76 5.43
CA PRO A 348 -9.25 -23.18 6.32
C PRO A 348 -8.76 -24.59 6.05
N GLU A 349 -9.67 -25.43 5.61
CA GLU A 349 -9.44 -26.81 5.23
C GLU A 349 -8.65 -26.87 3.91
N GLU A 350 -9.06 -26.10 2.90
CA GLU A 350 -8.32 -25.98 1.64
C GLU A 350 -6.91 -25.40 1.86
N GLU A 351 -6.72 -24.44 2.76
CA GLU A 351 -5.38 -23.91 3.07
C GLU A 351 -4.53 -24.93 3.83
N LYS A 352 -5.12 -25.69 4.75
CA LYS A 352 -4.41 -26.78 5.44
C LYS A 352 -3.96 -27.84 4.43
N GLU A 353 -4.84 -28.24 3.53
CA GLU A 353 -4.52 -29.17 2.44
C GLU A 353 -3.40 -28.60 1.55
N ARG A 354 -3.44 -27.31 1.21
CA ARG A 354 -2.38 -26.64 0.43
C ARG A 354 -1.03 -26.64 1.15
N LYS A 355 -1.00 -26.48 2.47
CA LYS A 355 0.23 -26.55 3.27
C LYS A 355 0.78 -27.97 3.36
N GLU A 356 -0.11 -28.95 3.46
CA GLU A 356 0.25 -30.37 3.51
C GLU A 356 0.64 -30.91 2.12
N ASN A 357 0.11 -30.33 1.05
CA ASN A 357 0.42 -30.69 -0.33
C ASN A 357 0.72 -29.45 -1.21
N PRO A 358 1.90 -28.82 -1.02
CA PRO A 358 2.27 -27.62 -1.75
C PRO A 358 2.49 -27.88 -3.25
N LEU A 359 2.81 -29.12 -3.65
CA LEU A 359 3.02 -29.48 -5.05
C LEU A 359 1.70 -29.46 -5.84
N ARG A 360 0.61 -30.00 -5.28
CA ARG A 360 -0.72 -29.99 -5.92
C ARG A 360 -1.23 -28.56 -6.18
N THR A 361 -0.98 -27.66 -5.24
CA THR A 361 -1.38 -26.25 -5.35
C THR A 361 -0.67 -25.53 -6.49
N ARG A 362 0.58 -25.92 -6.76
CA ARG A 362 1.40 -25.37 -7.84
C ARG A 362 0.98 -25.82 -9.24
N GLU A 363 0.09 -26.81 -9.33
CA GLU A 363 -0.42 -27.37 -10.60
C GLU A 363 -1.79 -26.80 -10.99
N LEU A 364 -2.59 -26.32 -10.03
CA LEU A 364 -3.94 -25.81 -10.29
C LEU A 364 -3.93 -24.30 -10.58
N PRO A 365 -4.47 -23.85 -11.73
CA PRO A 365 -4.36 -22.46 -12.16
C PRO A 365 -5.25 -21.47 -11.41
N ALA A 366 -6.50 -21.87 -11.13
CA ALA A 366 -7.57 -20.93 -10.81
C ALA A 366 -8.00 -20.99 -9.34
N ILE A 367 -8.34 -19.82 -8.78
CA ILE A 367 -8.97 -19.72 -7.47
C ILE A 367 -10.43 -20.20 -7.58
N ALA A 368 -10.87 -21.05 -6.65
CA ALA A 368 -12.24 -21.55 -6.60
C ALA A 368 -13.24 -20.39 -6.52
N SER A 369 -14.29 -20.37 -7.36
CA SER A 369 -15.31 -19.29 -7.45
C SER A 369 -14.88 -17.92 -8.01
N ARG A 370 -13.74 -17.83 -8.72
CA ARG A 370 -13.30 -16.76 -9.66
C ARG A 370 -13.71 -15.30 -9.33
N CYS A 371 -13.69 -14.85 -8.08
CA CYS A 371 -13.77 -13.42 -7.80
C CYS A 371 -12.45 -12.73 -8.21
N PRO A 372 -12.47 -11.45 -8.61
CA PRO A 372 -13.66 -10.59 -8.77
C PRO A 372 -14.56 -11.00 -9.95
N ASP A 373 -15.88 -10.91 -9.82
CA ASP A 373 -16.81 -11.32 -10.89
C ASP A 373 -17.17 -10.13 -11.81
N PRO A 374 -16.91 -10.20 -13.14
CA PRO A 374 -17.24 -9.11 -14.06
C PRO A 374 -18.72 -8.69 -14.04
N ASN A 375 -19.64 -9.59 -13.69
CA ASN A 375 -21.07 -9.26 -13.58
C ASN A 375 -21.35 -8.25 -12.47
N GLU A 376 -20.58 -8.28 -11.39
CA GLU A 376 -20.73 -7.33 -10.28
C GLU A 376 -20.42 -5.89 -10.71
N LEU A 377 -19.68 -5.72 -11.82
CA LEU A 377 -19.33 -4.42 -12.41
C LEU A 377 -20.19 -4.10 -13.66
N ARG A 378 -21.06 -5.02 -14.09
CA ARG A 378 -21.79 -5.00 -15.37
C ARG A 378 -20.93 -4.72 -16.61
N VAL A 379 -19.69 -5.19 -16.62
CA VAL A 379 -18.85 -5.14 -17.83
C VAL A 379 -19.13 -6.35 -18.71
N GLU A 380 -19.10 -6.17 -20.04
CA GLU A 380 -19.26 -7.27 -21.00
C GLU A 380 -18.14 -8.30 -20.80
N CYS A 381 -16.91 -7.79 -20.78
CA CYS A 381 -15.68 -8.55 -20.58
C CYS A 381 -14.70 -7.76 -19.71
N TRP A 382 -13.99 -8.47 -18.84
CA TRP A 382 -12.85 -7.95 -18.09
C TRP A 382 -11.57 -8.68 -18.46
N VAL A 383 -10.62 -7.96 -19.05
CA VAL A 383 -9.27 -8.45 -19.33
C VAL A 383 -8.29 -7.89 -18.29
N ASN A 384 -7.53 -8.76 -17.62
CA ASN A 384 -6.45 -8.36 -16.73
C ASN A 384 -5.10 -8.72 -17.34
N LEU A 385 -4.22 -7.73 -17.46
CA LEU A 385 -2.88 -7.85 -18.00
C LEU A 385 -1.87 -7.56 -16.89
N TYR A 386 -0.86 -8.40 -16.75
CA TYR A 386 0.22 -8.18 -15.78
C TYR A 386 1.56 -8.66 -16.30
N THR A 387 2.64 -8.19 -15.68
CA THR A 387 4.02 -8.57 -15.95
C THR A 387 4.61 -9.25 -14.72
N SER A 388 5.64 -10.08 -14.90
CA SER A 388 6.31 -10.68 -13.75
C SER A 388 7.16 -9.68 -12.94
N GLY A 389 7.44 -8.49 -13.48
CA GLY A 389 8.13 -7.42 -12.77
C GLY A 389 7.22 -6.44 -12.05
N ASP A 390 5.91 -6.70 -11.98
CA ASP A 390 5.01 -5.91 -11.15
C ASP A 390 5.35 -6.08 -9.67
N TYR A 391 5.98 -5.06 -9.09
CA TYR A 391 6.18 -4.96 -7.65
C TYR A 391 4.88 -4.61 -6.92
N VAL A 392 3.79 -4.34 -7.63
CA VAL A 392 2.43 -4.26 -7.12
C VAL A 392 1.45 -4.51 -8.27
N GLY A 393 0.40 -5.25 -7.97
CA GLY A 393 -0.75 -5.43 -8.85
C GLY A 393 -0.51 -6.41 -10.00
N ARG A 394 -1.24 -7.52 -9.98
CA ARG A 394 -0.90 -8.74 -10.73
C ARG A 394 -2.16 -9.50 -11.13
N ASN A 395 -2.06 -10.83 -11.20
CA ASN A 395 -3.16 -11.77 -11.39
C ASN A 395 -4.31 -11.52 -10.39
N LEU A 396 -5.52 -11.58 -10.92
CA LEU A 396 -6.79 -11.46 -10.19
C LEU A 396 -7.42 -12.83 -9.97
N TRP A 397 -7.34 -13.73 -10.95
CA TRP A 397 -8.08 -15.00 -10.94
C TRP A 397 -7.19 -16.23 -10.82
N CYS A 398 -5.89 -16.11 -11.10
CA CYS A 398 -4.92 -17.16 -10.83
C CYS A 398 -4.41 -17.12 -9.38
N ASP A 399 -3.93 -18.26 -8.89
CA ASP A 399 -3.21 -18.31 -7.62
C ASP A 399 -1.78 -17.75 -7.75
N ASP A 400 -1.31 -17.02 -6.73
CA ASP A 400 0.07 -16.49 -6.71
C ASP A 400 1.11 -17.62 -6.61
N ASP A 401 0.71 -18.76 -6.04
CA ASP A 401 1.56 -19.95 -5.87
C ASP A 401 1.56 -20.88 -7.10
N TRP A 402 0.72 -20.63 -8.10
CA TRP A 402 0.64 -21.49 -9.28
C TRP A 402 1.87 -21.33 -10.19
N ASN A 403 2.49 -22.44 -10.60
CA ASN A 403 3.73 -22.40 -11.38
C ASN A 403 3.58 -21.67 -12.73
N GLY A 404 2.40 -21.79 -13.35
CA GLY A 404 2.11 -21.20 -14.66
C GLY A 404 1.78 -19.71 -14.62
N VAL A 405 1.64 -19.08 -13.45
CA VAL A 405 1.19 -17.67 -13.33
C VAL A 405 2.18 -16.69 -13.97
N TRP A 406 3.45 -17.08 -14.10
CA TRP A 406 4.49 -16.26 -14.73
C TRP A 406 4.81 -16.67 -16.16
N GLU A 407 4.19 -17.75 -16.64
CA GLU A 407 4.42 -18.29 -17.97
C GLU A 407 3.31 -17.80 -18.90
N ARG A 408 3.69 -16.93 -19.85
CA ARG A 408 2.76 -16.27 -20.77
C ARG A 408 1.72 -17.21 -21.39
N ARG A 409 2.15 -18.34 -21.95
CA ARG A 409 1.23 -19.32 -22.57
C ARG A 409 0.29 -20.00 -21.58
N MET A 410 0.78 -20.34 -20.39
CA MET A 410 -0.06 -21.04 -19.40
C MET A 410 -1.08 -20.09 -18.79
N ALA A 411 -0.66 -18.90 -18.37
CA ALA A 411 -1.54 -17.89 -17.78
C ALA A 411 -2.70 -17.52 -18.71
N ASP A 412 -2.40 -17.29 -19.99
CA ASP A 412 -3.39 -16.97 -21.02
C ASP A 412 -4.46 -18.08 -21.19
N GLN A 413 -4.06 -19.35 -21.05
CA GLN A 413 -4.97 -20.50 -21.20
C GLN A 413 -5.77 -20.81 -19.93
N ALA A 414 -5.22 -20.48 -18.76
CA ALA A 414 -5.81 -20.78 -17.46
C ALA A 414 -7.16 -20.08 -17.23
N ILE A 415 -7.25 -18.82 -17.66
CA ILE A 415 -8.43 -17.98 -17.49
C ILE A 415 -8.87 -17.50 -18.88
N GLY A 416 -9.38 -18.44 -19.68
CA GLY A 416 -10.02 -18.18 -20.96
C GLY A 416 -11.54 -18.31 -20.85
N GLY A 417 -12.28 -17.25 -21.12
CA GLY A 417 -13.74 -17.28 -21.26
C GLY A 417 -14.29 -15.95 -21.76
N ASP A 418 -15.53 -15.96 -22.25
CA ASP A 418 -16.11 -14.81 -22.98
C ASP A 418 -16.15 -13.51 -22.17
N ARG A 419 -16.27 -13.62 -20.84
CA ARG A 419 -16.45 -12.47 -19.93
C ARG A 419 -15.24 -12.12 -19.08
N ARG A 420 -14.23 -12.98 -19.00
CA ARG A 420 -13.02 -12.73 -18.21
C ARG A 420 -11.81 -13.35 -18.89
N ARG A 421 -10.72 -12.58 -18.98
CA ARG A 421 -9.45 -13.04 -19.52
C ARG A 421 -8.30 -12.55 -18.66
N GLU A 422 -7.30 -13.38 -18.45
CA GLU A 422 -6.09 -13.00 -17.72
C GLU A 422 -4.87 -13.34 -18.55
N ARG A 423 -3.91 -12.43 -18.65
CA ARG A 423 -2.69 -12.63 -19.43
C ARG A 423 -1.45 -12.13 -18.73
N CYS A 424 -0.42 -12.96 -18.73
CA CYS A 424 0.92 -12.59 -18.29
C CYS A 424 1.76 -12.18 -19.49
N LEU A 425 2.20 -10.93 -19.55
CA LEU A 425 2.99 -10.38 -20.66
C LEU A 425 4.47 -10.81 -20.61
N GLY A 426 4.84 -11.64 -19.62
CA GLY A 426 6.23 -12.08 -19.39
C GLY A 426 7.04 -11.11 -18.53
N ALA A 427 8.36 -11.12 -18.73
CA ALA A 427 9.25 -10.22 -17.99
C ALA A 427 9.03 -8.78 -18.44
N GLY A 428 8.76 -7.89 -17.48
CA GLY A 428 8.43 -6.50 -17.76
C GLY A 428 8.54 -5.65 -16.51
N THR A 429 7.85 -4.51 -16.50
CA THR A 429 7.79 -3.62 -15.34
C THR A 429 6.40 -3.03 -15.21
N HIS A 430 6.11 -2.53 -14.02
CA HIS A 430 4.81 -1.94 -13.70
C HIS A 430 4.41 -0.72 -14.54
N THR A 431 5.35 -0.02 -15.18
CA THR A 431 5.05 1.27 -15.84
C THR A 431 5.11 1.24 -17.37
N HIS A 432 5.53 0.13 -17.99
CA HIS A 432 5.84 0.06 -19.43
C HIS A 432 4.85 -0.81 -20.23
N TYR A 433 3.59 -0.89 -19.81
CA TYR A 433 2.56 -1.70 -20.47
C TYR A 433 2.28 -1.26 -21.92
N TRP A 434 2.21 0.04 -22.17
CA TRP A 434 1.86 0.61 -23.48
C TRP A 434 2.90 0.34 -24.58
N GLU A 435 4.07 -0.15 -24.21
CA GLU A 435 5.13 -0.56 -25.15
C GLU A 435 5.00 -2.03 -25.55
N SER A 436 4.05 -2.78 -24.96
CA SER A 436 3.84 -4.19 -25.26
C SER A 436 2.94 -4.35 -26.49
N VAL A 437 3.41 -5.13 -27.46
CA VAL A 437 2.62 -5.55 -28.63
C VAL A 437 1.36 -6.30 -28.18
N ASP A 438 1.47 -7.10 -27.12
CA ASP A 438 0.36 -7.89 -26.58
C ASP A 438 -0.80 -7.00 -26.10
N VAL A 439 -0.49 -5.81 -25.57
CA VAL A 439 -1.50 -4.85 -25.13
C VAL A 439 -2.23 -4.27 -26.35
N ALA A 440 -1.50 -3.96 -27.42
CA ALA A 440 -2.09 -3.47 -28.66
C ALA A 440 -2.98 -4.55 -29.30
N GLU A 441 -2.49 -5.79 -29.42
CA GLU A 441 -3.25 -6.92 -29.96
C GLU A 441 -4.54 -7.18 -29.15
N GLU A 442 -4.46 -7.10 -27.83
CA GLU A 442 -5.62 -7.29 -26.96
C GLU A 442 -6.68 -6.20 -27.16
N LEU A 443 -6.24 -4.95 -27.30
CA LEU A 443 -7.14 -3.81 -27.57
C LEU A 443 -7.76 -3.94 -28.96
N ASP A 444 -6.98 -4.29 -29.99
CA ASP A 444 -7.49 -4.52 -31.34
C ASP A 444 -8.54 -5.64 -31.37
N GLN A 445 -8.30 -6.74 -30.64
CA GLN A 445 -9.29 -7.81 -30.49
C GLN A 445 -10.56 -7.32 -29.79
N LEU A 446 -10.45 -6.52 -28.73
CA LEU A 446 -11.59 -5.95 -28.03
C LEU A 446 -12.35 -4.92 -28.88
N ILE A 447 -11.68 -4.24 -29.81
CA ILE A 447 -12.33 -3.34 -30.77
C ILE A 447 -13.02 -4.15 -31.86
N ALA A 448 -12.41 -5.23 -32.35
CA ALA A 448 -12.95 -6.04 -33.45
C ALA A 448 -14.10 -6.96 -33.01
N THR A 449 -14.03 -7.55 -31.81
CA THR A 449 -14.95 -8.62 -31.38
C THR A 449 -16.38 -8.11 -31.17
N PRO A 450 -17.38 -8.58 -31.95
CA PRO A 450 -18.76 -8.15 -31.80
C PRO A 450 -19.31 -8.49 -30.42
N SER A 451 -20.16 -7.64 -29.85
CA SER A 451 -20.83 -7.95 -28.59
C SER A 451 -21.68 -9.21 -28.71
N ALA A 452 -21.95 -9.93 -27.62
CA ALA A 452 -22.77 -11.14 -27.66
C ALA A 452 -24.17 -10.88 -28.27
N MET A 453 -24.72 -9.67 -28.09
CA MET A 453 -25.96 -9.24 -28.75
C MET A 453 -25.79 -8.98 -30.25
N GLU A 454 -24.68 -8.41 -30.70
CA GLU A 454 -24.38 -8.28 -32.14
C GLU A 454 -24.18 -9.64 -32.79
N GLN A 455 -23.50 -10.57 -32.11
CA GLN A 455 -23.35 -11.95 -32.58
C GLN A 455 -24.70 -12.67 -32.67
N ALA A 456 -25.57 -12.51 -31.67
CA ALA A 456 -26.92 -13.06 -31.70
C ALA A 456 -27.79 -12.43 -32.81
N ALA A 457 -27.68 -11.11 -33.03
CA ALA A 457 -28.38 -10.43 -34.11
C ALA A 457 -27.85 -10.84 -35.50
N LEU A 458 -26.54 -11.06 -35.64
CA LEU A 458 -25.91 -11.55 -36.86
C LEU A 458 -26.31 -13.00 -37.14
N ALA A 459 -26.31 -13.86 -36.13
CA ALA A 459 -26.77 -15.24 -36.23
C ALA A 459 -28.27 -15.33 -36.59
N TYR A 460 -29.10 -14.44 -36.04
CA TYR A 460 -30.52 -14.34 -36.41
C TYR A 460 -30.71 -13.91 -37.87
N ARG A 461 -29.94 -12.93 -38.35
CA ARG A 461 -30.00 -12.50 -39.76
C ARG A 461 -29.52 -13.60 -40.72
N LEU A 462 -28.47 -14.33 -40.36
CA LEU A 462 -27.92 -15.41 -41.19
C LEU A 462 -28.77 -16.70 -41.12
N GLY A 463 -29.52 -16.93 -40.04
CA GLY A 463 -30.44 -18.06 -39.89
C GLY A 463 -31.85 -17.83 -40.47
N GLY A 464 -32.22 -16.58 -40.78
CA GLY A 464 -33.55 -16.20 -41.28
C GLY A 464 -33.78 -16.44 -42.78
N ASP A 465 -32.73 -16.60 -43.58
CA ASP A 465 -32.84 -16.77 -45.04
C ASP A 465 -33.02 -18.23 -45.52
N GLY A 466 -33.14 -19.20 -44.60
CA GLY A 466 -33.34 -20.62 -44.92
C GLY A 466 -34.79 -21.07 -45.11
N GLY A 467 -35.78 -20.20 -44.89
CA GLY A 467 -37.21 -20.52 -44.94
C GLY A 467 -37.82 -20.40 -46.33
N GLY A 468 -37.35 -21.21 -47.28
CA GLY A 468 -37.97 -21.32 -48.61
C GLY A 468 -39.45 -21.69 -48.51
N GLN A 469 -40.33 -20.78 -48.93
CA GLN A 469 -41.75 -21.05 -49.16
C GLN A 469 -41.91 -22.08 -50.30
N SER A 470 -42.10 -23.35 -49.96
CA SER A 470 -42.75 -24.30 -50.86
C SER A 470 -44.27 -24.16 -50.71
N ARG A 471 -44.86 -23.23 -51.48
CA ARG A 471 -46.32 -23.21 -51.67
C ARG A 471 -46.71 -24.38 -52.58
N VAL A 472 -47.19 -25.44 -51.96
CA VAL A 472 -47.94 -26.54 -52.59
C VAL A 472 -49.27 -25.98 -53.12
N THR A 473 -49.49 -26.12 -54.43
CA THR A 473 -50.78 -25.94 -55.09
C THR A 473 -51.70 -27.13 -54.77
N PRO A 474 -52.99 -26.93 -54.41
CA PRO A 474 -53.91 -28.03 -54.18
C PRO A 474 -54.55 -28.50 -55.49
N SER A 475 -54.64 -29.82 -55.65
CA SER A 475 -55.57 -30.53 -56.53
C SER A 475 -56.71 -31.11 -55.71
#